data_AF-A0A1M7LGE0-F1
#
_entry.id   AF-A0A1M7LGE0-F1
#
_cell.length_a   1.000
_cell.length_b   1.000
_cell.length_c   1.000
_cell.angle_alpha   90.00
_cell.angle_beta   90.00
_cell.angle_gamma   90.00
#
_symmetry.space_group_name_H-M   'P 1'
#
loop_
_entity.id
_entity.type
_entity.pdbx_description
1 polymer ?
#
loop_
_entity_poly.entity_id
_entity_poly.type
_entity_poly.pdbx_seq_one_letter_code
_entity_poly.pdbx_strand_id
1 'polypeptide(L)' 'MDLKKDFNQEYKLVLENGTQAIMKVNISVTDYSKADFGKLMSQIASTSRQAYLTIAKELKECSE' A
#
# COMPACT_ATOMS: atom_id res chain seq x y z
N MET A 1 -21.80 17.28 -6.92
CA MET A 1 -20.66 17.35 -7.86
C MET A 1 -19.55 16.57 -7.19
N ASP A 2 -19.52 15.27 -7.43
CA ASP A 2 -18.65 14.32 -6.74
C ASP A 2 -17.20 14.55 -7.20
N LEU A 3 -16.37 15.13 -6.33
CA LEU A 3 -14.94 15.25 -6.59
C LEU A 3 -14.29 13.88 -6.34
N LYS A 4 -14.07 13.13 -7.42
CA LYS A 4 -13.11 12.02 -7.39
C LYS A 4 -11.70 12.58 -7.30
N LYS A 5 -10.96 12.17 -6.28
CA LYS A 5 -9.52 12.38 -6.20
C LYS A 5 -8.81 11.04 -6.16
N ASP A 6 -7.89 10.86 -7.09
CA ASP A 6 -6.99 9.72 -7.12
C ASP A 6 -5.70 10.07 -6.38
N PHE A 7 -5.38 9.28 -5.35
CA PHE A 7 -4.14 9.36 -4.61
C PHE A 7 -3.21 8.24 -5.08
N ASN A 8 -2.16 8.62 -5.80
CA ASN A 8 -1.07 7.71 -6.12
C ASN A 8 -0.05 7.76 -4.98
N GLN A 9 0.15 6.64 -4.30
CA GLN A 9 1.12 6.52 -3.23
C GLN A 9 2.09 5.39 -3.54
N GLU A 10 3.37 5.71 -3.54
CA GLU A 10 4.43 4.73 -3.75
C GLU A 10 5.10 4.40 -2.41
N TYR A 11 5.16 3.11 -2.11
CA TYR A 11 5.82 2.55 -0.94
C TYR A 11 7.07 1.81 -1.40
N LYS A 12 8.23 2.34 -1.01
CA LYS A 12 9.50 1.67 -1.20
C LYS A 12 9.85 0.86 0.05
N LEU A 13 9.79 -0.46 -0.07
CA LEU A 13 10.31 -1.37 0.95
C LEU A 13 11.79 -1.63 0.64
N VAL A 14 12.66 -1.43 1.62
CA VAL A 14 14.07 -1.79 1.54
C VAL A 14 14.34 -2.82 2.63
N LEU A 15 14.80 -3.99 2.23
CA LEU A 15 15.13 -5.09 3.11
C LEU A 15 16.58 -4.97 3.56
N GLU A 16 16.93 -5.57 4.70
CA GLU A 16 18.30 -5.50 5.25
C GLU A 16 19.35 -6.10 4.32
N ASN A 17 18.96 -7.05 3.46
CA ASN A 17 19.83 -7.64 2.43
C ASN A 17 19.98 -6.77 1.17
N GLY A 18 19.43 -5.55 1.16
CA GLY A 18 19.50 -4.61 0.04
C GLY A 18 18.43 -4.82 -1.03
N THR A 19 17.60 -5.85 -0.93
CA THR A 19 16.48 -6.06 -1.86
C THR A 19 15.45 -4.94 -1.70
N GLN A 20 15.05 -4.35 -2.83
CA GLN A 20 14.11 -3.23 -2.87
C GLN A 20 12.83 -3.67 -3.59
N ALA A 21 11.69 -3.47 -2.94
CA ALA A 21 10.39 -3.66 -3.55
C ALA A 21 9.66 -2.32 -3.61
N ILE A 22 9.17 -1.96 -4.80
CA ILE A 22 8.39 -0.73 -5.01
C ILE A 22 6.94 -1.13 -5.21
N MET A 23 6.09 -0.77 -4.26
CA MET A 23 4.65 -0.95 -4.38
C MET A 23 3.99 0.38 -4.74
N LYS A 24 3.22 0.40 -5.82
CA LYS A 24 2.38 1.53 -6.19
C LYS A 24 0.94 1.23 -5.81
N VAL A 25 0.37 2.04 -4.91
CA VAL A 25 -1.02 1.97 -4.50
C VAL A 25 -1.74 3.16 -5.08
N ASN A 26 -2.79 2.90 -5.86
CA ASN A 26 -3.71 3.93 -6.33
C ASN A 26 -4.99 3.85 -5.49
N ILE A 27 -5.33 4.95 -4.82
CA ILE A 27 -6.51 5.05 -3.97
C ILE A 27 -7.43 6.12 -4.54
N SER A 28 -8.51 5.69 -5.17
CA SER A 28 -9.57 6.58 -5.66
C SER A 28 -10.58 6.85 -4.54
N VAL A 29 -10.69 8.10 -4.12
CA VAL A 29 -11.68 8.53 -3.12
C VAL A 29 -12.72 9.38 -3.83
N THR A 30 -13.99 9.07 -3.57
CA THR A 30 -15.13 9.86 -4.06
C THR A 30 -15.78 10.46 -2.81
N ASP A 31 -15.84 11.79 -2.74
CA ASP A 31 -16.27 12.60 -1.58
C ASP A 31 -15.35 12.58 -0.35
N TYR A 32 -14.98 13.78 0.10
CA TYR A 32 -14.10 14.01 1.25
C TYR A 32 -14.95 14.26 2.51
N SER A 33 -15.27 13.21 3.26
CA SER A 33 -15.77 13.35 4.64
C SER A 33 -14.73 12.84 5.65
N LYS A 34 -14.77 13.33 6.91
CA LYS A 34 -13.86 12.88 7.99
C LYS A 34 -13.94 11.35 8.22
N ALA A 35 -15.08 10.72 7.93
CA ALA A 35 -15.27 9.28 8.02
C ALA A 35 -14.52 8.51 6.91
N ASP A 36 -14.33 9.13 5.74
CA ASP A 36 -13.63 8.52 4.61
C ASP A 36 -12.11 8.59 4.79
N PHE A 37 -11.60 9.55 5.57
CA PHE A 37 -10.18 9.56 5.95
C PHE A 37 -9.80 8.33 6.79
N GLY A 38 -10.65 7.92 7.74
CA GLY A 38 -10.40 6.71 8.53
C GLY A 38 -10.39 5.43 7.67
N LYS A 39 -11.33 5.34 6.72
CA LYS A 39 -11.38 4.23 5.74
C LYS A 39 -10.16 4.23 4.82
N LEU A 40 -9.73 5.40 4.35
CA LEU A 40 -8.53 5.56 3.55
C LEU A 40 -7.29 5.05 4.30
N MET A 41 -7.10 5.51 5.54
CA MET A 41 -5.96 5.07 6.36
C MET A 41 -6.01 3.56 6.65
N SER A 42 -7.20 3.00 6.85
CA SER A 42 -7.37 1.56 7.04
C SER A 42 -7.07 0.75 5.78
N GLN A 43 -7.47 1.24 4.60
CA GLN A 43 -7.13 0.61 3.32
C GLN A 43 -5.63 0.66 3.07
N ILE A 44 -5.01 1.82 3.27
CA ILE A 44 -3.55 1.99 3.19
C ILE A 44 -2.84 0.98 4.08
N ALA A 45 -3.23 0.87 5.35
CA ALA A 45 -2.61 -0.04 6.32
C ALA A 45 -2.79 -1.52 5.92
N SER A 46 -3.97 -1.89 5.41
CA SER A 46 -4.24 -3.25 4.93
C SER A 46 -3.40 -3.61 3.72
N THR A 47 -3.34 -2.72 2.71
CA THR A 47 -2.57 -2.94 1.49
C THR A 47 -1.07 -3.01 1.77
N SER A 48 -0.55 -2.12 2.61
CA SER A 48 0.86 -2.15 3.01
C SER A 48 1.22 -3.39 3.82
N ARG A 49 0.34 -3.87 4.71
CA ARG A 49 0.53 -5.17 5.40
C ARG A 49 0.54 -6.35 4.43
N GLN A 50 -0.38 -6.38 3.48
CA GLN A 50 -0.47 -7.47 2.52
C GLN A 50 0.75 -7.52 1.61
N ALA A 51 1.25 -6.35 1.18
CA ALA A 51 2.48 -6.27 0.39
C ALA A 51 3.72 -6.72 1.18
N TYR A 52 3.83 -6.33 2.45
CA TYR A 52 4.89 -6.84 3.32
C TYR A 52 4.85 -8.37 3.42
N LEU A 53 3.67 -8.96 3.57
CA LEU A 53 3.51 -10.42 3.64
C LEU A 53 3.86 -11.10 2.32
N THR A 54 3.47 -10.53 1.17
CA THR A 54 3.84 -11.05 -0.15
C THR A 54 5.34 -11.04 -0.34
N ILE A 55 6.01 -9.92 -0.01
CA ILE A 55 7.47 -9.81 -0.11
C ILE A 55 8.14 -10.80 0.85
N ALA A 56 7.68 -10.89 2.09
CA ALA A 56 8.21 -11.85 3.06
C ALA A 56 8.05 -13.31 2.60
N LYS A 57 6.94 -13.62 1.90
CA LYS A 57 6.73 -14.94 1.30
C LYS A 57 7.69 -15.20 0.13
N GLU A 58 7.81 -14.26 -0.80
CA GLU A 58 8.72 -14.39 -1.95
C GLU A 58 10.18 -14.52 -1.50
N LEU A 59 10.60 -13.78 -0.47
CA LEU A 59 11.93 -13.91 0.12
C LEU A 59 12.15 -15.29 0.75
N LYS A 60 11.14 -15.84 1.41
CA LYS A 60 11.22 -17.17 2.01
C LYS A 60 11.32 -18.24 0.92
N GLU A 61 10.53 -18.13 -0.14
CA GLU A 61 10.57 -19.04 -1.30
C GLU A 61 11.90 -18.91 -2.10
N CYS A 62 12.59 -17.77 -2.04
CA CYS A 62 13.94 -17.59 -2.62
C CYS A 62 15.08 -18.17 -1.76
N SER A 63 14.80 -18.62 -0.54
CA SER A 63 15.80 -19.18 0.40
C SER A 63 15.80 -20.71 0.49
N GLU A 64 14.94 -21.39 -0.28
CA GLU A 64 14.90 -22.85 -0.49
C GLU A 64 15.52 -23.23 -1.83
#